data_AF-A0AA39RSQ7-F1
#
_entry.id   AF-A0AA39RSQ7-F1
#
_cell.length_a   1.000
_cell.length_b   1.000
_cell.length_c   1.000
_cell.angle_alpha   90.00
_cell.angle_beta   90.00
_cell.angle_gamma   90.00
#
_symmetry.space_group_name_H-M   'P 1'
#
loop_
_entity.id
_entity.type
_entity.pdbx_description
1 polymer ?
#
loop_
_entity_poly.entity_id
_entity_poly.type
_entity_poly.pdbx_seq_one_letter_code
_entity_poly.pdbx_strand_id
1 'polypeptide(L)'
;MKVAMAAEISKRFSTKENTLTVGGSCEVDRRIALKVKLDNHGKLNTLLLHKFRHKSYLSVSGEIDMKGLDKTPRIGLAVALIS
;
A
#
# COMPACT_ATOMS: atom_id res chain seq x y z
N MET A 1 10.16 10.07 -13.01
CA MET A 1 10.05 9.23 -11.81
C MET A 1 9.98 10.11 -10.58
N LYS A 2 8.92 9.99 -9.78
CA LYS A 2 8.76 10.74 -8.50
C LYS A 2 8.69 9.75 -7.37
N VAL A 3 9.49 9.95 -6.32
CA VAL A 3 9.47 9.11 -5.13
C VAL A 3 9.10 9.98 -3.94
N ALA A 4 8.21 9.48 -3.09
CA ALA A 4 7.82 10.09 -1.83
C ALA A 4 7.89 9.04 -0.72
N MET A 5 8.37 9.44 0.44
CA MET A 5 8.40 8.61 1.65
C MET A 5 7.65 9.32 2.77
N ALA A 6 6.99 8.55 3.61
CA ALA A 6 6.23 9.04 4.75
C ALA A 6 6.40 8.08 5.93
N ALA A 7 6.48 8.62 7.14
CA ALA A 7 6.38 7.85 8.37
C ALA A 7 5.24 8.42 9.20
N GLU A 8 4.39 7.53 9.70
CA GLU A 8 3.23 7.83 10.54
C GLU A 8 3.43 7.14 11.89
N ILE A 9 3.25 7.91 12.97
CA ILE A 9 3.27 7.38 14.34
C ILE A 9 1.91 7.67 14.95
N SER A 10 1.13 6.61 15.18
CA SER A 10 -0.20 6.68 15.75
C SER A 10 -0.19 6.06 17.14
N LYS A 11 -0.39 6.87 18.19
CA LYS A 11 -0.45 6.41 19.58
C LYS A 11 -1.89 6.41 20.08
N ARG A 12 -2.43 5.23 20.40
CA ARG A 12 -3.73 5.13 21.08
C ARG A 12 -3.51 5.12 22.59
N PHE A 13 -3.88 6.22 23.26
CA PHE A 13 -3.78 6.34 24.71
C PHE A 13 -4.68 5.37 25.48
N SER A 14 -5.80 4.95 24.87
CA SER A 14 -6.77 4.06 25.51
C SER A 14 -6.33 2.59 25.59
N THR A 15 -5.51 2.10 24.64
CA THR A 15 -5.08 0.68 24.61
C THR A 15 -3.58 0.49 24.85
N LYS A 16 -2.81 1.59 25.05
CA LYS A 16 -1.34 1.56 25.20
C LYS A 16 -0.62 0.92 24.01
N GLU A 17 -1.29 0.85 22.86
CA GLU A 17 -0.71 0.39 21.60
C GLU A 17 -0.16 1.58 20.82
N ASN A 18 1.07 1.43 20.32
CA ASN A 18 1.72 2.41 19.46
C ASN A 18 1.91 1.76 18.08
N THR A 19 1.22 2.28 17.08
CA THR A 19 1.37 1.82 15.69
C THR A 19 2.31 2.78 14.98
N LEU A 20 3.51 2.31 14.69
CA LEU A 20 4.45 3.00 13.82
C LEU A 20 4.34 2.40 12.42
N THR A 21 4.11 3.24 11.43
CA THR A 21 4.02 2.84 10.03
C THR A 21 4.97 3.66 9.18
N VAL A 22 5.77 2.99 8.36
CA VAL A 22 6.60 3.62 7.34
C VAL A 22 6.04 3.25 5.97
N GLY A 23 5.93 4.21 5.08
CA GLY A 23 5.42 4.00 3.73
C GLY A 23 6.19 4.78 2.69
N GLY A 24 6.10 4.31 1.45
CA GLY A 24 6.68 4.94 0.29
C GLY A 24 5.70 4.90 -0.87
N SER A 25 5.84 5.85 -1.78
CA SER A 25 5.17 5.83 -3.07
C SER A 25 6.14 6.26 -4.16
N CYS A 26 6.04 5.61 -5.31
CA CYS A 26 6.84 5.91 -6.49
C CYS A 26 5.94 5.99 -7.71
N GLU A 27 5.91 7.14 -8.38
CA GLU A 27 5.38 7.27 -9.72
C GLU A 27 6.50 6.96 -10.71
N VAL A 28 6.47 5.76 -11.26
CA VAL A 28 7.43 5.29 -12.27
C VAL A 28 7.18 6.04 -13.57
N ASP A 29 5.91 6.12 -13.98
CA ASP A 29 5.46 6.81 -15.17
C ASP A 29 4.16 7.58 -14.90
N ARG A 30 3.74 8.50 -15.78
CA ARG A 30 2.40 9.14 -15.69
C ARG A 30 1.26 8.11 -15.60
N ARG A 31 1.52 6.88 -16.07
CA ARG A 31 0.58 5.77 -16.03
C ARG A 31 0.74 4.84 -14.82
N ILE A 32 1.93 4.72 -14.23
CA ILE A 32 2.22 3.68 -13.23
C ILE A 32 2.62 4.31 -11.91
N ALA A 33 1.87 4.01 -10.85
CA ALA A 33 2.17 4.39 -9.49
C ALA A 33 2.27 3.15 -8.59
N LEU A 34 3.30 3.12 -7.76
CA LEU A 34 3.56 2.10 -6.74
C LEU A 34 3.42 2.74 -5.37
N LYS A 35 2.81 2.03 -4.42
CA LYS A 35 2.77 2.40 -3.01
C LYS A 35 3.10 1.17 -2.17
N VAL A 36 3.85 1.40 -1.11
CA VAL A 36 4.25 0.39 -0.14
C VAL A 36 4.08 0.96 1.26
N LYS A 37 3.65 0.15 2.22
CA LYS A 37 3.42 0.56 3.60
C LYS A 37 3.76 -0.62 4.52
N LEU A 38 4.60 -0.41 5.51
CA LEU A 38 5.03 -1.40 6.49
C LEU A 38 4.76 -0.87 7.89
N ASP A 39 4.02 -1.63 8.70
CA ASP A 39 3.82 -1.29 10.11
C ASP A 39 4.72 -2.10 11.06
N ASN A 40 4.82 -1.63 12.30
CA ASN A 40 5.58 -2.30 13.36
C ASN A 40 4.94 -3.62 13.83
N HIS A 41 3.71 -3.90 13.43
CA HIS A 41 3.06 -5.19 13.62
C HIS A 41 3.52 -6.21 12.58
N GLY A 42 4.34 -5.80 11.60
CA GLY A 42 4.93 -6.67 10.57
C GLY A 42 4.03 -6.81 9.35
N LYS A 43 3.04 -5.95 9.18
CA LYS A 43 2.13 -5.96 8.04
C LYS A 43 2.70 -5.14 6.90
N LEU A 44 3.07 -5.80 5.82
CA LEU A 44 3.48 -5.20 4.57
C LEU A 44 2.30 -5.09 3.62
N ASN A 45 1.97 -3.87 3.23
CA ASN A 45 0.93 -3.56 2.25
C ASN A 45 1.57 -2.95 1.01
N THR A 46 1.09 -3.35 -0.14
CA THR A 46 1.58 -2.90 -1.44
C THR A 46 0.39 -2.59 -2.34
N LEU A 47 0.53 -1.56 -3.17
CA LEU A 47 -0.48 -1.15 -4.15
C LEU A 47 0.22 -0.68 -5.41
N LEU A 48 0.02 -1.42 -6.50
CA LEU A 48 0.41 -1.03 -7.85
C LEU A 48 -0.83 -0.51 -8.57
N LEU A 49 -0.78 0.72 -9.05
CA LEU A 49 -1.81 1.35 -9.86
C LEU A 49 -1.28 1.56 -11.28
N HIS A 50 -1.95 1.00 -12.27
CA HIS A 50 -1.65 1.16 -13.69
C HIS A 50 -2.81 1.84 -14.41
N LYS A 51 -2.55 2.97 -15.07
CA LYS A 51 -3.52 3.73 -15.87
C LYS A 51 -3.37 3.39 -17.35
N PHE A 52 -4.38 2.75 -17.92
CA PHE A 52 -4.34 2.31 -19.33
C PHE A 52 -4.97 3.34 -20.29
N ARG A 53 -6.12 3.93 -19.93
CA ARG A 53 -6.89 4.88 -20.79
C ARG A 53 -7.32 6.12 -20.00
N HIS A 54 -7.79 7.17 -20.68
CA HIS A 54 -8.24 8.43 -20.07
C HIS A 54 -9.17 8.14 -18.87
N LYS A 55 -8.68 8.42 -17.65
CA LYS A 55 -9.33 8.15 -16.35
C LYS A 55 -9.55 6.67 -15.95
N SER A 56 -9.22 5.68 -16.76
CA SER A 56 -9.31 4.26 -16.38
C SER A 56 -8.04 3.77 -15.67
N TYR A 57 -8.19 3.01 -14.59
CA TYR A 57 -7.07 2.47 -13.82
C TYR A 57 -7.30 1.03 -13.36
N LEU A 58 -6.23 0.25 -13.31
CA LEU A 58 -6.13 -1.07 -12.71
C LEU A 58 -5.29 -0.93 -11.45
N SER A 59 -5.75 -1.48 -10.33
CA SER A 59 -4.97 -1.57 -9.12
C SER A 59 -4.79 -3.01 -8.69
N VAL A 60 -3.55 -3.38 -8.42
CA VAL A 60 -3.17 -4.64 -7.78
C VAL A 60 -2.72 -4.30 -6.36
N SER A 61 -3.32 -4.90 -5.36
CA SER A 61 -2.95 -4.73 -3.95
C SER A 61 -2.48 -6.04 -3.36
N GLY A 62 -1.46 -6.01 -2.52
CA GLY A 62 -0.99 -7.18 -1.77
C GLY A 62 -0.78 -6.82 -0.31
N GLU A 63 -1.29 -7.64 0.59
CA GLU A 63 -1.15 -7.51 2.04
C GLU A 63 -0.54 -8.80 2.59
N ILE A 64 0.62 -8.68 3.24
CA ILE A 64 1.42 -9.78 3.77
C ILE A 64 1.69 -9.50 5.25
N ASP A 65 1.39 -10.47 6.11
CA ASP A 65 1.76 -10.44 7.52
C ASP A 65 3.11 -11.17 7.68
N MET A 66 4.20 -10.41 7.83
CA MET A 66 5.55 -10.97 7.96
C MET A 66 5.76 -11.67 9.31
N LYS A 67 4.96 -11.37 10.33
CA LYS A 67 5.03 -12.07 11.63
C LYS A 67 4.20 -13.35 11.64
N GLY A 68 3.14 -13.39 10.83
CA GLY A 68 2.31 -14.57 10.61
C GLY A 68 2.52 -15.15 9.22
N LEU A 69 3.73 -15.59 8.88
CA LEU A 69 4.04 -16.17 7.56
C LEU A 69 3.22 -17.43 7.22
N ASP A 70 2.63 -18.05 8.25
CA ASP A 70 1.66 -19.15 8.12
C ASP A 70 0.32 -18.69 7.51
N LYS A 71 0.00 -17.39 7.61
CA LYS A 71 -1.22 -16.82 7.05
C LYS A 71 -1.08 -16.62 5.55
N THR A 72 -2.12 -16.98 4.82
CA THR A 72 -2.21 -16.73 3.38
C THR A 72 -2.15 -15.23 3.10
N PRO A 73 -1.25 -14.77 2.20
CA PRO A 73 -1.20 -13.37 1.81
C PRO A 73 -2.49 -12.97 1.09
N ARG A 74 -2.97 -11.76 1.35
CA ARG A 74 -4.18 -11.26 0.70
C ARG A 74 -3.80 -10.50 -0.55
N ILE A 75 -4.32 -10.93 -1.68
CA ILE A 75 -4.10 -10.28 -2.96
C ILE A 75 -5.46 -9.76 -3.44
N GLY A 76 -5.47 -8.49 -3.86
CA GLY A 76 -6.64 -7.81 -4.39
C GLY A 76 -6.35 -7.28 -5.78
N LEU A 77 -7.36 -7.34 -6.64
CA LEU A 77 -7.34 -6.75 -7.97
C LEU A 77 -8.59 -5.91 -8.11
N ALA A 78 -8.45 -4.66 -8.57
CA ALA A 78 -9.57 -3.82 -8.89
C ALA A 78 -9.35 -3.10 -10.22
N VAL A 79 -10.42 -2.91 -10.97
CA VAL A 79 -10.46 -2.17 -12.21
C VAL A 79 -11.48 -1.06 -12.05
N ALA A 80 -11.09 0.17 -12.35
CA ALA A 80 -11.99 1.29 -12.47
C ALA A 80 -12.05 1.75 -13.92
N LEU A 81 -13.25 1.66 -14.48
CA LEU A 81 -13.60 2.17 -15.80
C LEU A 81 -14.44 3.42 -15.57
N ILE A 82 -13.89 4.57 -15.96
CA ILE A 82 -14.65 5.82 -15.99
C ILE A 82 -15.09 6.00 -17.43
N SER A 83 -16.41 5.99 -17.64
CA SER A 83 -17.06 6.20 -18.93
C SER A 83 -17.14 7.67 -19.30
#